data_AF-A0A7Z9MLN1-F1
#
_entry.id   AF-A0A7Z9MLN1-F1
#
_cell.length_a   1.000
_cell.length_b   1.000
_cell.length_c   1.000
_cell.angle_alpha   90.00
_cell.angle_beta   90.00
_cell.angle_gamma   90.00
#
_symmetry.space_group_name_H-M   'P 1'
#
loop_
_entity.id
_entity.type
_entity.pdbx_description
1 polymer ?
#
loop_
_entity_poly.entity_id
_entity_poly.type
_entity_poly.pdbx_seq_one_letter_code
_entity_poly.pdbx_strand_id
1 'polypeptide(L)'
;PKRDDEIDGPEEVHVILVDNGRTRLLADDKAWEALRCVRCGACLNICPVYRQTGGHPYGWTYSGPIGAIIAPGMLDIKEAMPLPYASSLCGACVDVCPVRIPITELLLHWREKAVEEGLTPGIESAGIKAYTKAAERPGIFRAAAAVLRHLPLNAVGRALPILRGWVKERSAPASSSKSFMRQWKDGIK
;
A
#
# COMPACT_ATOMS: atom_id res chain seq x y z
N PRO A 1 -0.75 -33.18 -28.76
CA PRO A 1 -0.27 -34.09 -29.83
C PRO A 1 -1.32 -34.12 -30.93
N LYS A 2 -0.91 -33.91 -32.19
CA LYS A 2 -1.83 -34.00 -33.32
C LYS A 2 -2.40 -35.41 -33.44
N ARG A 3 -3.63 -35.51 -33.92
CA ARG A 3 -4.25 -36.78 -34.32
C ARG A 3 -3.82 -37.14 -35.73
N ASP A 4 -3.96 -38.41 -36.10
CA ASP A 4 -3.51 -38.92 -37.40
C ASP A 4 -4.24 -38.27 -38.60
N ASP A 5 -5.45 -37.76 -38.38
CA ASP A 5 -6.28 -37.05 -39.35
C ASP A 5 -6.07 -35.52 -39.36
N GLU A 6 -5.21 -35.01 -38.48
CA GLU A 6 -4.86 -33.59 -38.39
C GLU A 6 -3.61 -33.29 -39.22
N ILE A 7 -3.76 -32.41 -40.20
CA ILE A 7 -2.69 -32.00 -41.13
C ILE A 7 -1.59 -31.22 -40.39
N ASP A 8 -1.97 -30.48 -39.33
CA ASP A 8 -1.08 -29.62 -38.55
C ASP A 8 -1.12 -29.96 -37.05
N GLY A 9 0.02 -29.77 -36.38
CA GLY A 9 0.16 -29.86 -34.92
C GLY A 9 1.43 -30.59 -34.48
N PRO A 10 1.81 -30.46 -33.20
CA PRO A 10 3.04 -31.07 -32.68
C PRO A 10 2.87 -32.60 -32.51
N GLU A 11 3.93 -33.37 -32.78
CA GLU A 11 3.95 -34.83 -32.56
C GLU A 11 3.72 -35.17 -31.08
N GLU A 12 4.30 -34.37 -30.18
CA GLU A 12 4.16 -34.54 -28.73
C GLU A 12 3.76 -33.22 -28.07
N VAL A 13 2.97 -33.30 -26.98
CA VAL A 13 2.68 -32.15 -26.11
C VAL A 13 3.02 -32.52 -24.68
N HIS A 14 3.99 -31.79 -24.14
CA HIS A 14 4.41 -31.91 -22.75
C HIS A 14 3.81 -30.75 -21.96
N VAL A 15 2.95 -31.04 -20.99
CA VAL A 15 2.35 -30.03 -20.10
C VAL A 15 3.07 -30.07 -18.76
N ILE A 16 3.83 -29.01 -18.46
CA ILE A 16 4.54 -28.87 -17.18
C ILE A 16 3.74 -27.91 -16.30
N LEU A 17 3.23 -28.42 -15.17
CA LEU A 17 2.53 -27.61 -14.17
C LEU A 17 3.52 -27.14 -13.10
N VAL A 18 3.82 -25.84 -13.07
CA VAL A 18 4.75 -25.25 -12.10
C VAL A 18 3.99 -24.40 -11.10
N ASP A 19 3.92 -24.78 -9.83
CA ASP A 19 3.16 -24.02 -8.82
C ASP A 19 3.62 -22.55 -8.70
N ASN A 20 4.93 -22.31 -8.64
CA ASN A 20 5.53 -20.98 -8.55
C ASN A 20 4.98 -20.12 -7.39
N GLY A 21 4.65 -20.74 -6.25
CA GLY A 21 4.13 -20.06 -5.07
C GLY A 21 2.62 -19.83 -5.07
N ARG A 22 1.88 -20.33 -6.07
CA ARG A 22 0.41 -20.20 -6.15
C ARG A 22 -0.31 -20.95 -5.04
N THR A 23 0.16 -22.14 -4.66
CA THR A 23 -0.42 -22.91 -3.56
C THR A 23 -0.28 -22.18 -2.23
N ARG A 24 0.85 -21.47 -2.01
CA ARG A 24 1.04 -20.64 -0.81
C ARG A 24 0.11 -19.44 -0.79
N LEU A 25 -0.04 -18.72 -1.91
CA LEU A 25 -1.01 -17.63 -2.02
C LEU A 25 -2.46 -18.13 -1.86
N LEU A 26 -2.78 -19.32 -2.37
CA LEU A 26 -4.10 -19.93 -2.22
C LEU A 26 -4.43 -20.29 -0.76
N ALA A 27 -3.42 -20.65 0.04
CA ALA A 27 -3.57 -21.00 1.45
C ALA A 27 -3.81 -19.80 2.37
N ASP A 28 -3.61 -18.57 1.87
CA ASP A 28 -3.88 -17.34 2.62
C ASP A 28 -5.40 -17.10 2.74
N ASP A 29 -5.88 -16.72 3.93
CA ASP A 29 -7.30 -16.58 4.24
C ASP A 29 -7.99 -15.43 3.47
N LYS A 30 -7.24 -14.41 3.06
CA LYS A 30 -7.75 -13.26 2.30
C LYS A 30 -7.11 -13.14 0.92
N ALA A 31 -5.79 -13.29 0.85
CA ALA A 31 -5.03 -13.00 -0.37
C ALA A 31 -5.28 -13.98 -1.52
N TRP A 32 -5.86 -15.17 -1.25
CA TRP A 32 -6.27 -16.10 -2.29
C TRP A 32 -7.17 -15.45 -3.35
N GLU A 33 -7.96 -14.42 -2.98
CA GLU A 33 -8.85 -13.70 -3.88
C GLU A 33 -8.11 -13.07 -5.07
N ALA A 34 -6.81 -12.77 -4.93
CA ALA A 34 -5.97 -12.27 -6.01
C ALA A 34 -5.82 -13.27 -7.17
N LEU A 35 -5.97 -14.59 -6.90
CA LEU A 35 -5.91 -15.66 -7.90
C LEU A 35 -7.11 -15.68 -8.84
N ARG A 36 -8.18 -14.92 -8.54
CA ARG A 36 -9.33 -14.74 -9.45
C ARG A 36 -8.99 -13.85 -10.66
N CYS A 37 -7.80 -13.26 -10.69
CA CYS A 37 -7.41 -12.32 -11.73
C CYS A 37 -7.39 -12.95 -13.13
N VAL A 38 -8.20 -12.39 -14.03
CA VAL A 38 -8.25 -12.76 -15.47
C VAL A 38 -7.27 -11.97 -16.34
N ARG A 39 -6.33 -11.25 -15.72
CA ARG A 39 -5.29 -10.44 -16.38
C ARG A 39 -5.80 -9.44 -17.43
N CYS A 40 -6.98 -8.84 -17.21
CA CYS A 40 -7.57 -7.87 -18.14
C CYS A 40 -6.85 -6.51 -18.22
N GLY A 41 -6.00 -6.17 -17.25
CA GLY A 41 -5.26 -4.90 -17.22
C GLY A 41 -6.05 -3.65 -16.79
N ALA A 42 -7.36 -3.76 -16.50
CA ALA A 42 -8.17 -2.60 -16.09
C ALA A 42 -7.62 -1.87 -14.85
N CYS A 43 -7.19 -2.63 -13.83
CA CYS A 43 -6.58 -2.08 -12.62
C CYS A 43 -5.26 -1.33 -12.88
N LEU A 44 -4.47 -1.76 -13.88
CA LEU A 44 -3.23 -1.09 -14.28
C LEU A 44 -3.54 0.28 -14.88
N ASN A 45 -4.44 0.31 -15.85
CA ASN A 45 -4.76 1.51 -16.63
C ASN A 45 -5.43 2.60 -15.79
N ILE A 46 -6.22 2.24 -14.77
CA ILE A 46 -6.87 3.22 -13.90
C ILE A 46 -5.94 3.72 -12.77
N CYS A 47 -4.90 2.96 -12.41
CA CYS A 47 -4.11 3.26 -11.23
C CYS A 47 -3.22 4.50 -11.45
N PRO A 48 -3.38 5.57 -10.63
CA PRO A 48 -2.56 6.78 -10.80
C PRO A 48 -1.08 6.54 -10.51
N VAL A 49 -0.75 5.64 -9.57
CA VAL A 49 0.64 5.29 -9.24
C VAL A 49 1.28 4.58 -10.43
N TYR A 50 0.66 3.51 -10.93
CA TYR A 50 1.18 2.75 -12.07
C TYR A 50 1.33 3.60 -13.32
N ARG A 51 0.37 4.49 -13.61
CA ARG A 51 0.46 5.41 -14.75
C ARG A 51 1.65 6.36 -14.68
N GLN A 52 2.10 6.71 -13.48
CA GLN A 52 3.22 7.62 -13.28
C GLN A 52 4.59 6.90 -13.22
N THR A 53 4.63 5.68 -12.67
CA THR A 53 5.87 4.95 -12.43
C THR A 53 6.17 3.89 -13.50
N GLY A 54 5.15 3.40 -14.20
CA GLY A 54 5.24 2.26 -15.12
C GLY A 54 5.46 0.93 -14.41
N GLY A 55 5.74 -0.12 -15.21
CA GLY A 55 5.88 -1.49 -14.71
C GLY A 55 7.25 -1.82 -14.10
N HIS A 56 8.35 -1.24 -14.59
CA HIS A 56 9.71 -1.59 -14.16
C HIS A 56 9.96 -1.43 -12.65
N PRO A 57 9.48 -0.36 -11.98
CA PRO A 57 9.70 -0.18 -10.55
C PRO A 57 9.02 -1.24 -9.66
N TYR A 58 8.12 -2.06 -10.22
CA TYR A 58 7.50 -3.16 -9.47
C TYR A 58 8.44 -4.37 -9.32
N GLY A 59 9.54 -4.44 -10.08
CA GLY A 59 10.60 -5.45 -9.86
C GLY A 59 10.21 -6.91 -10.14
N TRP A 60 9.03 -7.16 -10.73
CA TRP A 60 8.56 -8.51 -11.01
C TRP A 60 7.66 -8.59 -12.25
N THR A 61 7.37 -9.83 -12.66
CA THR A 61 6.55 -10.14 -13.85
C THR A 61 5.12 -9.61 -13.74
N TYR A 62 4.57 -9.53 -12.53
CA TYR A 62 3.29 -8.88 -12.27
C TYR A 62 3.54 -7.46 -11.74
N SER A 63 2.90 -6.47 -12.37
CA SER A 63 3.06 -5.05 -12.01
C SER A 63 1.73 -4.40 -11.64
N GLY A 64 1.79 -3.14 -11.20
CA GLY A 64 0.64 -2.34 -10.78
C GLY A 64 -0.12 -2.93 -9.60
N PRO A 65 -1.41 -2.54 -9.42
CA PRO A 65 -2.17 -2.92 -8.22
C PRO A 65 -2.29 -4.43 -8.03
N ILE A 66 -2.44 -5.18 -9.13
CA ILE A 66 -2.53 -6.63 -9.07
C ILE A 66 -1.19 -7.27 -8.69
N GLY A 67 -0.08 -6.79 -9.25
CA GLY A 67 1.25 -7.27 -8.88
C GLY A 67 1.56 -7.05 -7.40
N ALA A 68 1.16 -5.89 -6.87
CA ALA A 68 1.37 -5.54 -5.46
C ALA A 68 0.62 -6.45 -4.46
N ILE A 69 -0.41 -7.17 -4.88
CA ILE A 69 -1.17 -8.10 -4.02
C ILE A 69 -0.87 -9.58 -4.29
N ILE A 70 -0.32 -9.91 -5.47
CA ILE A 70 0.10 -11.28 -5.81
C ILE A 70 1.53 -11.56 -5.34
N ALA A 71 2.43 -10.58 -5.49
CA ALA A 71 3.86 -10.75 -5.22
C ALA A 71 4.16 -11.24 -3.80
N PRO A 72 3.55 -10.67 -2.72
CA PRO A 72 3.86 -11.12 -1.37
C PRO A 72 3.53 -12.61 -1.14
N GLY A 73 2.44 -13.10 -1.71
CA GLY A 73 2.08 -14.51 -1.58
C GLY A 73 2.92 -15.44 -2.46
N MET A 74 3.37 -14.99 -3.63
CA MET A 74 4.13 -15.83 -4.58
C MET A 74 5.65 -15.78 -4.42
N LEU A 75 6.22 -14.69 -3.90
CA LEU A 75 7.68 -14.52 -3.71
C LEU A 75 8.13 -14.51 -2.25
N ASP A 76 7.21 -14.44 -1.28
CA ASP A 76 7.46 -14.00 0.10
C ASP A 76 7.28 -12.48 0.26
N ILE A 77 6.71 -12.07 1.39
CA ILE A 77 6.40 -10.66 1.67
C ILE A 77 7.66 -9.81 1.79
N LYS A 78 8.76 -10.37 2.32
CA LYS A 78 10.03 -9.65 2.44
C LYS A 78 10.61 -9.29 1.08
N GLU A 79 10.50 -10.19 0.11
CA GLU A 79 10.95 -9.95 -1.28
C GLU A 79 10.03 -8.98 -2.02
N ALA A 80 8.73 -9.01 -1.72
CA ALA A 80 7.74 -8.14 -2.33
C ALA A 80 7.69 -6.72 -1.72
N MET A 81 8.44 -6.43 -0.66
CA MET A 81 8.49 -5.08 -0.10
C MET A 81 9.28 -4.13 -1.03
N PRO A 82 8.82 -2.88 -1.25
CA PRO A 82 7.72 -2.19 -0.56
C PRO A 82 6.37 -2.20 -1.33
N LEU A 83 6.12 -3.15 -2.22
CA LEU A 83 4.98 -3.12 -3.15
C LEU A 83 3.61 -2.91 -2.49
N PRO A 84 3.26 -3.54 -1.34
CA PRO A 84 1.99 -3.27 -0.67
C PRO A 84 1.80 -1.79 -0.26
N TYR A 85 2.90 -1.07 -0.05
CA TYR A 85 2.93 0.35 0.29
C TYR A 85 2.92 1.28 -0.94
N ALA A 86 3.17 0.75 -2.14
CA ALA A 86 3.15 1.51 -3.40
C ALA A 86 1.72 1.79 -3.92
N SER A 87 0.85 2.28 -3.04
CA SER A 87 -0.56 2.57 -3.33
C SER A 87 -1.11 3.66 -2.41
N SER A 88 -1.90 4.57 -2.99
CA SER A 88 -2.67 5.58 -2.27
C SER A 88 -3.97 5.06 -1.67
N LEU A 89 -4.31 3.78 -1.90
CA LEU A 89 -5.57 3.15 -1.49
C LEU A 89 -6.83 3.87 -1.99
N CYS A 90 -6.76 4.58 -3.13
CA CYS A 90 -7.87 5.34 -3.69
C CYS A 90 -9.09 4.53 -4.18
N GLY A 91 -9.03 3.20 -4.21
CA GLY A 91 -10.17 2.34 -4.56
C GLY A 91 -10.45 2.15 -6.05
N ALA A 92 -9.94 3.02 -6.94
CA ALA A 92 -10.29 2.98 -8.37
C ALA A 92 -10.05 1.63 -9.07
N CYS A 93 -9.05 0.86 -8.64
CA CYS A 93 -8.77 -0.48 -9.16
C CYS A 93 -9.83 -1.53 -8.78
N VAL A 94 -10.53 -1.34 -7.67
CA VAL A 94 -11.65 -2.18 -7.22
C VAL A 94 -12.88 -1.90 -8.08
N ASP A 95 -13.19 -0.62 -8.33
CA ASP A 95 -14.36 -0.19 -9.12
C ASP A 95 -14.37 -0.74 -10.55
N VAL A 96 -13.19 -0.81 -11.18
CA VAL A 96 -13.06 -1.29 -12.57
C VAL A 96 -12.81 -2.79 -12.68
N CYS A 97 -12.70 -3.53 -11.58
CA CYS A 97 -12.34 -4.94 -11.61
C CYS A 97 -13.54 -5.81 -12.08
N PRO A 98 -13.47 -6.47 -13.24
CA PRO A 98 -14.60 -7.25 -13.75
C PRO A 98 -14.91 -8.49 -12.90
N VAL A 99 -13.95 -8.94 -12.09
CA VAL A 99 -14.05 -10.11 -11.20
C VAL A 99 -14.07 -9.72 -9.71
N ARG A 100 -14.26 -8.43 -9.41
CA ARG A 100 -14.47 -7.89 -8.05
C ARG A 100 -13.40 -8.34 -7.04
N ILE A 101 -12.12 -8.21 -7.39
CA ILE A 101 -11.00 -8.43 -6.46
C ILE A 101 -10.90 -7.21 -5.53
N PRO A 102 -10.93 -7.41 -4.18
CA PRO A 102 -10.86 -6.31 -3.22
C PRO A 102 -9.42 -5.82 -3.03
N ILE A 103 -8.80 -5.31 -4.09
CA ILE A 103 -7.35 -4.99 -4.15
C ILE A 103 -6.90 -4.10 -2.97
N THR A 104 -7.68 -3.08 -2.59
CA THR A 104 -7.32 -2.19 -1.47
C THR A 104 -7.30 -2.91 -0.13
N GLU A 105 -8.21 -3.84 0.11
CA GLU A 105 -8.25 -4.64 1.33
C GLU A 105 -7.08 -5.62 1.38
N LEU A 106 -6.75 -6.24 0.24
CA LEU A 106 -5.60 -7.14 0.14
C LEU A 106 -4.26 -6.40 0.32
N LEU A 107 -4.16 -5.15 -0.15
CA LEU A 107 -3.00 -4.30 0.16
C LEU A 107 -2.89 -4.03 1.67
N LEU A 108 -4.00 -3.76 2.36
CA LEU A 108 -4.01 -3.55 3.80
C LEU A 108 -3.65 -4.82 4.56
N HIS A 109 -4.16 -5.98 4.15
CA HIS A 109 -3.79 -7.29 4.69
C HIS A 109 -2.29 -7.54 4.61
N TRP A 110 -1.67 -7.26 3.46
CA TRP A 110 -0.22 -7.38 3.34
C TRP A 110 0.55 -6.36 4.18
N ARG A 111 0.02 -5.14 4.36
CA ARG A 111 0.64 -4.16 5.28
C ARG A 111 0.55 -4.61 6.73
N GLU A 112 -0.57 -5.19 7.15
CA GLU A 112 -0.77 -5.79 8.47
C GLU A 112 0.26 -6.91 8.71
N LYS A 113 0.35 -7.88 7.81
CA LYS A 113 1.36 -8.94 7.87
C LYS A 113 2.79 -8.41 7.92
N ALA A 114 3.12 -7.38 7.14
CA ALA A 114 4.43 -6.76 7.18
C ALA A 114 4.76 -6.17 8.57
N VAL A 115 3.77 -5.63 9.28
CA VAL A 115 3.94 -5.13 10.66
C VAL A 115 4.12 -6.30 11.64
N GLU A 116 3.31 -7.34 11.52
CA GLU A 116 3.39 -8.54 12.36
C GLU A 116 4.73 -9.27 12.24
N GLU A 117 5.28 -9.34 11.02
CA GLU A 117 6.58 -9.92 10.73
C GLU A 117 7.76 -8.98 11.02
N GLY A 118 7.50 -7.75 11.47
CA GLY A 118 8.55 -6.78 11.81
C GLY A 118 9.31 -6.22 10.59
N LEU A 119 8.69 -6.22 9.42
CA LEU A 119 9.27 -5.72 8.16
C LEU A 119 9.12 -4.20 7.99
N THR A 120 8.45 -3.53 8.93
CA THR A 120 8.33 -2.06 8.99
C THR A 120 9.42 -1.43 9.86
N PRO A 121 9.90 -0.20 9.56
CA PRO A 121 10.91 0.47 10.38
C PRO A 121 10.50 0.60 11.87
N GLY A 122 11.36 0.14 12.79
CA GLY A 122 11.04 0.14 14.22
C GLY A 122 10.73 1.52 14.81
N ILE A 123 11.33 2.58 14.26
CA ILE A 123 11.05 3.97 14.66
C ILE A 123 9.62 4.40 14.29
N GLU A 124 9.08 3.91 13.18
CA GLU A 124 7.70 4.16 12.76
C GLU A 124 6.73 3.47 13.73
N SER A 125 6.96 2.18 14.00
CA SER A 125 6.14 1.42 14.94
C SER A 125 6.17 2.02 16.36
N ALA A 126 7.33 2.48 16.83
CA ALA A 126 7.45 3.18 18.11
C ALA A 126 6.72 4.53 18.11
N GLY A 127 6.84 5.30 17.03
CA GLY A 127 6.17 6.58 16.84
C GLY A 127 4.64 6.44 16.85
N ILE A 128 4.10 5.46 16.11
CA ILE A 128 2.67 5.16 16.09
C ILE A 128 2.18 4.72 17.48
N LYS A 129 2.89 3.81 18.16
CA LYS A 129 2.53 3.39 19.53
C LYS A 129 2.52 4.57 20.53
N ALA A 130 3.51 5.45 20.45
CA ALA A 130 3.57 6.65 21.27
C ALA A 130 2.41 7.61 20.97
N TYR A 131 2.09 7.80 19.68
CA TYR A 131 0.95 8.59 19.25
C TYR A 131 -0.38 8.02 19.78
N THR A 132 -0.63 6.71 19.61
CA THR A 132 -1.84 6.04 20.11
C THR A 132 -2.01 6.27 21.61
N LYS A 133 -0.95 6.03 22.40
CA LYS A 133 -0.97 6.24 23.86
C LYS A 133 -1.29 7.69 24.25
N ALA A 134 -0.83 8.66 23.46
CA ALA A 134 -1.14 10.08 23.68
C ALA A 134 -2.57 10.44 23.23
N ALA A 135 -3.01 9.94 22.07
CA ALA A 135 -4.31 10.21 21.47
C ALA A 135 -5.49 9.65 22.29
N GLU A 136 -5.30 8.48 22.91
CA GLU A 136 -6.28 7.86 23.83
C GLU A 136 -6.47 8.65 25.14
N ARG A 137 -5.61 9.63 25.44
CA ARG A 137 -5.66 10.44 26.65
C ARG A 137 -5.98 11.90 26.28
N PRO A 138 -7.26 12.32 26.35
CA PRO A 138 -7.69 13.63 25.87
C PRO A 138 -6.93 14.83 26.46
N GLY A 139 -6.51 14.74 27.73
CA GLY A 139 -5.72 15.79 28.38
C GLY A 139 -4.32 15.95 27.78
N ILE A 140 -3.61 14.82 27.61
CA ILE A 140 -2.26 14.79 27.01
C ILE A 140 -2.35 15.24 25.56
N PHE A 141 -3.29 14.70 24.79
CA PHE A 141 -3.46 15.05 23.38
C PHE A 141 -3.72 16.56 23.20
N ARG A 142 -4.60 17.15 24.03
CA ARG A 142 -4.88 18.59 24.00
C ARG A 142 -3.65 19.43 24.38
N ALA A 143 -2.92 19.04 25.42
CA ALA A 143 -1.71 19.75 25.85
C ALA A 143 -0.63 19.69 24.77
N ALA A 144 -0.36 18.49 24.23
CA ALA A 144 0.59 18.30 23.13
C ALA A 144 0.19 19.11 21.89
N ALA A 145 -1.09 19.08 21.49
CA ALA A 145 -1.57 19.86 20.36
C ALA A 145 -1.49 21.38 20.58
N ALA A 146 -1.65 21.87 21.83
CA ALA A 146 -1.49 23.28 22.16
C ALA A 146 -0.03 23.74 22.02
N VAL A 147 0.93 22.90 22.43
CA VAL A 147 2.37 23.19 22.30
C VAL A 147 2.85 23.04 20.86
N LEU A 148 2.60 21.87 20.25
CA LEU A 148 3.09 21.53 18.91
C LEU A 148 2.54 22.44 17.81
N ARG A 149 1.37 23.06 18.02
CA ARG A 149 0.79 24.06 17.10
C ARG A 149 1.72 25.25 16.87
N HIS A 150 2.47 25.67 17.88
CA HIS A 150 3.36 26.83 17.79
C HIS A 150 4.77 26.46 17.33
N LEU A 151 5.01 25.18 17.05
CA LEU A 151 6.30 24.70 16.59
C LEU A 151 6.58 25.23 15.17
N PRO A 152 7.73 25.88 14.92
CA PRO A 152 8.08 26.37 13.60
C PRO A 152 8.44 25.17 12.70
N LEU A 153 7.44 24.58 12.06
CA LEU A 153 7.57 23.38 11.23
C LEU A 153 8.64 23.52 10.12
N ASN A 154 8.89 24.73 9.61
CA ASN A 154 9.99 24.99 8.67
C ASN A 154 11.37 24.76 9.29
N ALA A 155 11.59 25.19 10.54
CA ALA A 155 12.86 25.03 11.23
C ALA A 155 13.02 23.60 11.76
N VAL A 156 11.98 23.07 12.39
CA VAL A 156 12.01 21.70 12.94
C VAL A 156 12.02 20.65 11.84
N GLY A 157 11.25 20.85 10.76
CA GLY A 157 11.22 19.93 9.64
C GLY A 157 12.57 19.79 8.93
N ARG A 158 13.44 20.82 8.97
CA ARG A 158 14.83 20.72 8.45
C ARG A 158 15.69 19.79 9.28
N ALA A 159 15.42 19.69 10.58
CA ALA A 159 16.13 18.80 11.51
C ALA A 159 15.59 17.35 11.48
N LEU A 160 14.37 17.14 10.98
CA LEU A 160 13.73 15.83 10.89
C LEU A 160 14.04 15.17 9.52
N PRO A 161 14.74 14.00 9.48
CA PRO A 161 15.14 13.37 8.22
C PRO A 161 14.00 13.15 7.21
N ILE A 162 12.81 12.79 7.71
CA ILE A 162 11.61 12.50 6.91
C ILE A 162 11.02 13.78 6.30
N LEU A 163 11.10 14.91 7.00
CA LEU A 163 10.52 16.18 6.55
C LEU A 163 11.52 17.07 5.84
N ARG A 164 12.83 16.80 5.97
CA ARG A 164 13.92 17.63 5.43
C ARG A 164 13.80 17.88 3.93
N GLY A 165 13.45 16.84 3.16
CA GLY A 165 13.23 16.97 1.72
C GLY A 165 11.98 17.81 1.39
N TRP A 166 10.90 17.63 2.15
CA TRP A 166 9.64 18.35 1.94
C TRP A 166 9.79 19.85 2.23
N VAL A 167 10.40 20.22 3.36
CA VAL A 167 10.60 21.64 3.74
C VAL A 167 11.63 22.39 2.90
N LYS A 168 12.38 21.69 2.04
CA LYS A 168 13.31 22.30 1.09
C LYS A 168 12.55 22.95 -0.08
N GLU A 169 11.51 22.26 -0.56
CA GLU A 169 10.72 22.68 -1.72
C GLU A 169 9.38 23.32 -1.32
N ARG A 170 8.94 23.16 -0.07
CA ARG A 170 7.62 23.61 0.41
C ARG A 170 7.73 24.35 1.73
N SER A 171 6.92 25.39 1.89
CA SER A 171 6.70 26.03 3.19
C SER A 171 5.66 25.27 3.98
N ALA A 172 5.91 25.11 5.28
CA ALA A 172 4.91 24.62 6.21
C ALA A 172 3.67 25.53 6.22
N PRO A 173 2.46 24.96 6.22
CA PRO A 173 1.25 25.76 6.32
C PRO A 173 1.24 26.54 7.64
N ALA A 174 0.69 27.76 7.61
CA ALA A 174 0.50 28.54 8.82
C ALA A 174 -0.43 27.81 9.78
N SER A 175 0.05 27.56 11.00
CA SER A 175 -0.72 26.88 12.03
C SER A 175 -1.79 27.84 12.57
N SER A 176 -3.03 27.38 12.70
CA SER A 176 -4.11 28.18 13.28
C SER A 176 -3.79 28.53 14.74
N SER A 177 -4.16 29.74 15.20
CA SER A 177 -3.96 30.16 16.60
C SER A 177 -4.84 29.40 17.60
N LYS A 178 -5.93 28.79 17.14
CA LYS A 178 -6.89 28.03 17.97
C LYS A 178 -7.00 26.60 17.47
N SER A 179 -7.23 25.64 18.38
CA SER A 179 -7.53 24.26 17.97
C SER A 179 -8.92 24.18 17.42
N PHE A 180 -9.17 23.18 16.55
CA PHE A 180 -10.52 22.88 16.09
C PHE A 180 -11.51 22.78 17.26
N MET A 181 -11.15 22.08 18.35
CA MET A 181 -11.97 22.00 19.57
C MET A 181 -12.28 23.36 20.22
N ARG A 182 -11.34 24.32 20.15
CA ARG A 182 -11.55 25.68 20.69
C ARG A 182 -12.37 26.53 19.73
N GLN A 183 -12.10 26.45 18.43
CA GLN A 183 -12.90 27.08 17.38
C GLN A 183 -14.36 26.60 17.43
N TRP A 184 -14.58 25.30 17.64
CA TRP A 184 -15.89 24.70 17.81
C TRP A 184 -16.66 25.28 18.99
N LYS A 185 -16.00 25.41 20.16
CA LYS A 185 -16.60 26.04 21.35
C LYS A 185 -16.88 27.53 21.17
N ASP A 186 -16.00 28.23 20.45
CA ASP A 186 -16.14 29.65 20.15
C ASP A 186 -17.23 29.92 19.08
N GLY A 187 -17.83 28.86 18.51
CA GLY A 187 -18.81 28.93 17.42
C GLY A 187 -18.12 29.27 16.11
N ILE A 188 -17.64 28.24 15.40
CA ILE A 188 -16.99 28.39 14.08
C ILE A 188 -17.91 29.24 13.20
N LYS A 189 -17.45 30.45 12.84
CA LYS A 189 -18.10 31.32 11.86
C LYS A 189 -17.72 30.89 10.45
#